data_AF-A0A7C4F2E0-F1
#
_entry.id   AF-A0A7C4F2E0-F1
#
_cell.length_a   1.000
_cell.length_b   1.000
_cell.length_c   1.000
_cell.angle_alpha   90.00
_cell.angle_beta   90.00
_cell.angle_gamma   90.00
#
_symmetry.space_group_name_H-M   'P 1'
#
loop_
_entity.id
_entity.type
_entity.pdbx_description
1 polymer ?
#
loop_
_entity_poly.entity_id
_entity_poly.type
_entity_poly.pdbx_seq_one_letter_code
_entity_poly.pdbx_strand_id
1 'polypeptide(L)'
;MLLEKNSRFVLASILSKVSSSIIGVEIISPKPSMQELKLDEWHEYRVEWVKQGVNFYVDSREVAKIPFPFKEERARADVWIDNAVYEIRKGDPAGVYRHATQENRKKAFLELDYIKAH
;
A
#
# COMPACT_ATOMS: atom_id res chain seq x y z
N MET A 1 -20.01 14.75 -12.23
CA MET A 1 -19.45 13.43 -11.86
C MET A 1 -18.00 13.47 -11.32
N LEU A 2 -17.09 14.30 -11.83
CA LEU A 2 -15.73 14.44 -11.27
C LEU A 2 -15.67 15.14 -9.89
N LEU A 3 -16.55 16.11 -9.62
CA LEU A 3 -16.58 16.84 -8.34
C LEU A 3 -17.08 15.98 -7.15
N GLU A 4 -18.06 15.10 -7.37
CA GLU A 4 -18.62 14.24 -6.30
C GLU A 4 -17.66 13.13 -5.85
N LYS A 5 -16.80 12.62 -6.75
CA LYS A 5 -15.75 11.67 -6.37
C LYS A 5 -14.72 12.32 -5.44
N ASN A 6 -14.32 13.55 -5.73
CA ASN A 6 -13.35 14.29 -4.92
C ASN A 6 -13.84 14.58 -3.49
N SER A 7 -15.11 14.90 -3.29
CA SER A 7 -15.64 15.20 -1.95
C SER A 7 -15.65 13.97 -1.04
N ARG A 8 -15.92 12.77 -1.58
CA ARG A 8 -15.87 11.50 -0.83
C ARG A 8 -14.45 11.14 -0.40
N PHE A 9 -13.45 11.30 -1.27
CA PHE A 9 -12.06 11.03 -0.91
C PHE A 9 -11.51 12.03 0.12
N VAL A 10 -11.91 13.29 0.02
CA VAL A 10 -11.55 14.30 1.04
C VAL A 10 -12.15 13.93 2.39
N LEU A 11 -13.44 13.57 2.44
CA LEU A 11 -14.09 13.14 3.67
C LEU A 11 -13.43 11.88 4.25
N ALA A 12 -13.15 10.88 3.41
CA ALA A 12 -12.45 9.68 3.83
C ALA A 12 -11.05 9.99 4.38
N SER A 13 -10.30 10.89 3.74
CA SER A 13 -8.98 11.31 4.22
C SER A 13 -9.05 12.00 5.57
N ILE A 14 -10.00 12.92 5.76
CA ILE A 14 -10.21 13.59 7.05
C ILE A 14 -10.57 12.58 8.14
N LEU A 15 -11.55 11.70 7.88
CA LEU A 15 -11.96 10.68 8.84
C LEU A 15 -10.79 9.74 9.18
N SER A 16 -10.02 9.31 8.18
CA SER A 16 -8.86 8.44 8.40
C SER A 16 -7.80 9.08 9.30
N LYS A 17 -7.62 10.41 9.24
CA LYS A 17 -6.65 11.13 10.09
C LYS A 17 -7.14 11.32 11.52
N VAL A 18 -8.43 11.59 11.70
CA VAL A 18 -9.03 11.84 13.02
C VAL A 18 -9.29 10.54 13.79
N SER A 19 -9.60 9.46 13.09
CA SER A 19 -9.88 8.15 13.69
C SER A 19 -8.91 7.07 13.21
N SER A 20 -7.65 7.43 12.95
CA SER A 20 -6.61 6.49 12.53
C SER A 20 -6.44 5.33 13.52
N SER A 21 -6.61 5.60 14.82
CA SER A 21 -6.59 4.60 15.89
C SER A 21 -7.73 3.58 15.85
N ILE A 22 -8.84 3.90 15.16
CA ILE A 22 -10.02 3.04 15.02
C ILE A 22 -10.04 2.35 13.65
N ILE A 23 -9.69 3.09 12.59
CA ILE A 23 -9.75 2.61 11.21
C ILE A 23 -8.49 1.81 10.84
N GLY A 24 -7.37 2.03 11.54
CA GLY A 24 -6.11 1.33 11.30
C GLY A 24 -5.40 1.73 10.00
N VAL A 25 -5.90 2.76 9.30
CA VAL A 25 -5.35 3.26 8.03
C VAL A 25 -5.37 4.78 8.04
N GLU A 26 -4.27 5.41 7.65
CA GLU A 26 -4.17 6.84 7.40
C GLU A 26 -4.10 7.11 5.88
N ILE A 27 -5.09 7.83 5.34
CA ILE A 27 -5.08 8.24 3.93
C ILE A 27 -4.34 9.58 3.84
N ILE A 28 -3.10 9.49 3.39
CA ILE A 28 -2.17 10.63 3.28
C ILE A 28 -2.60 11.66 2.22
N SER A 29 -3.33 11.24 1.17
CA SER A 29 -3.81 12.11 0.10
C SER A 29 -5.25 11.75 -0.34
N PRO A 30 -6.17 12.72 -0.44
CA PRO A 30 -7.50 12.51 -1.00
C PRO A 30 -7.53 12.53 -2.54
N LYS A 31 -6.38 12.67 -3.20
CA LYS A 31 -6.26 12.70 -4.66
C LYS A 31 -5.63 11.39 -5.12
N PRO A 32 -6.42 10.37 -5.50
CA PRO A 32 -5.85 9.14 -6.05
C PRO A 32 -5.11 9.46 -7.35
N SER A 33 -3.85 9.03 -7.41
CA SER A 33 -2.91 9.36 -8.49
C SER A 33 -3.13 8.55 -9.76
N MET A 34 -3.84 7.42 -9.71
CA MET A 34 -4.04 6.53 -10.87
C MET A 34 -5.45 5.91 -10.90
N GLN A 35 -6.48 6.72 -11.19
CA GLN A 35 -7.86 6.21 -11.30
C GLN A 35 -8.12 5.39 -12.57
N GLU A 36 -7.23 5.55 -13.54
CA GLU A 36 -7.24 4.95 -14.86
C GLU A 36 -6.40 3.67 -14.96
N LEU A 37 -5.77 3.24 -13.86
CA LEU A 37 -4.98 2.01 -13.82
C LEU A 37 -5.87 0.79 -14.05
N LYS A 38 -5.48 -0.06 -15.00
CA LYS A 38 -6.21 -1.27 -15.39
C LYS A 38 -5.54 -2.51 -14.81
N LEU A 39 -6.08 -3.03 -13.73
CA LEU A 39 -5.48 -4.13 -12.96
C LEU A 39 -5.37 -5.48 -13.71
N ASP A 40 -5.92 -5.57 -14.92
CA ASP A 40 -5.83 -6.73 -15.82
C ASP A 40 -4.70 -6.62 -16.85
N GLU A 41 -3.90 -5.54 -16.82
CA GLU A 41 -2.75 -5.33 -17.69
C GLU A 41 -1.41 -5.53 -16.95
N TRP A 42 -0.32 -5.69 -17.70
CA TRP A 42 1.03 -5.74 -17.16
C TRP A 42 1.49 -4.33 -16.75
N HIS A 43 2.06 -4.22 -15.55
CA HIS A 43 2.54 -2.95 -15.00
C HIS A 43 3.97 -3.05 -14.48
N GLU A 44 4.72 -1.95 -14.64
CA GLU A 44 6.04 -1.81 -14.02
C GLU A 44 5.92 -1.10 -12.67
N TYR A 45 6.34 -1.78 -11.60
CA TYR A 45 6.47 -1.19 -10.27
C TYR A 45 7.94 -0.89 -9.98
N ARG A 46 8.23 0.34 -9.58
CA ARG A 46 9.61 0.77 -9.32
C ARG A 46 9.69 1.59 -8.04
N VAL A 47 10.71 1.30 -7.23
CA VAL A 47 11.00 1.99 -5.98
C VAL A 47 12.39 2.60 -6.09
N GLU A 48 12.50 3.91 -5.87
CA GLU A 48 13.78 4.61 -5.87
C GLU A 48 14.09 5.15 -4.48
N TRP A 49 15.20 4.67 -3.92
CA TRP A 49 15.76 5.20 -2.68
C TRP A 49 16.61 6.44 -2.99
N VAL A 50 16.24 7.57 -2.39
CA VAL A 50 16.94 8.85 -2.53
C VAL A 50 17.40 9.35 -1.16
N LYS A 51 18.34 10.31 -1.12
CA LYS A 51 18.91 10.83 0.14
C LYS A 51 17.88 11.37 1.14
N GLN A 52 16.67 11.70 0.69
CA GLN A 52 15.62 12.33 1.51
C GLN A 52 14.36 11.46 1.63
N GLY A 53 14.45 10.16 1.31
CA GLY A 53 13.34 9.23 1.44
C GLY A 53 13.22 8.28 0.26
N VAL A 54 11.99 7.88 -0.06
CA VAL A 54 11.70 6.91 -1.12
C VAL A 54 10.60 7.43 -2.03
N ASN A 55 10.81 7.27 -3.33
CA ASN A 55 9.83 7.53 -4.37
C ASN A 55 9.29 6.21 -4.92
N PHE A 56 7.98 6.16 -5.14
CA PHE A 56 7.28 5.00 -5.69
C PHE A 56 6.71 5.35 -7.05
N TYR A 57 6.88 4.45 -8.00
CA TYR A 57 6.43 4.60 -9.38
C TYR A 57 5.59 3.40 -9.82
N VAL A 58 4.60 3.68 -10.66
CA VAL A 58 3.86 2.68 -11.45
C VAL A 58 3.84 3.19 -12.89
N ASP A 59 4.28 2.36 -13.84
CA ASP A 59 4.39 2.71 -15.26
C ASP A 59 5.11 4.05 -15.50
N SER A 60 6.28 4.19 -14.88
CA SER A 60 7.10 5.42 -14.90
C SER A 60 6.49 6.68 -14.27
N ARG A 61 5.25 6.62 -13.75
CA ARG A 61 4.61 7.75 -13.06
C ARG A 61 4.85 7.68 -11.56
N GLU A 62 5.31 8.79 -10.96
CA GLU A 62 5.43 8.89 -9.50
C GLU A 62 4.03 8.87 -8.86
N VAL A 63 3.80 7.90 -7.98
CA VAL A 63 2.51 7.71 -7.29
C VAL A 63 2.55 8.10 -5.82
N ALA A 64 3.71 8.02 -5.18
CA ALA A 64 3.90 8.37 -3.78
C ALA A 64 5.36 8.73 -3.47
N LYS A 65 5.53 9.55 -2.43
CA LYS A 65 6.83 9.89 -1.85
C LYS A 65 6.75 9.84 -0.34
N ILE A 66 7.63 9.08 0.30
CA ILE A 66 7.71 8.99 1.75
C ILE A 66 9.01 9.66 2.19
N PRO A 67 8.95 10.81 2.91
CA PRO A 67 10.12 11.45 3.45
C PRO A 67 10.61 10.72 4.71
N PHE A 68 11.89 10.39 4.77
CA PHE A 68 12.55 9.94 6.00
C PHE A 68 14.07 10.12 5.86
N PRO A 69 14.81 10.25 6.97
CA PRO A 69 16.26 10.36 6.92
C PRO A 69 16.85 9.10 6.30
N PHE A 70 17.53 9.26 5.16
CA PHE A 70 18.20 8.15 4.50
C PHE A 70 19.23 7.53 5.44
N LYS A 71 19.07 6.24 5.67
CA LYS A 71 20.08 5.38 6.26
C LYS A 71 20.49 4.40 5.17
N GLU A 72 21.79 4.15 5.06
CA GLU A 72 22.30 3.14 4.14
C GLU A 72 21.76 1.79 4.59
N GLU A 73 20.73 1.29 3.91
CA GLU A 73 20.08 0.03 4.21
C GLU A 73 20.19 -0.93 3.03
N ARG A 74 20.22 -2.23 3.32
CA ARG A 74 20.19 -3.26 2.30
C ARG A 74 18.77 -3.32 1.72
N ALA A 75 18.62 -3.02 0.44
CA ALA A 75 17.36 -3.23 -0.24
C ALA A 75 17.08 -4.73 -0.39
N ARG A 76 15.84 -5.13 -0.12
CA ARG A 76 15.30 -6.46 -0.43
C ARG A 76 14.06 -6.29 -1.29
N ALA A 77 14.02 -7.00 -2.41
CA ALA A 77 12.83 -7.09 -3.25
C ALA A 77 12.27 -8.50 -3.09
N ASP A 78 11.08 -8.59 -2.52
CA ASP A 78 10.33 -9.83 -2.40
C ASP A 78 9.02 -9.70 -3.15
N VAL A 79 8.55 -10.83 -3.66
CA VAL A 79 7.29 -10.92 -4.36
C VAL A 79 6.52 -12.08 -3.73
N TRP A 80 5.37 -11.77 -3.12
CA TRP A 80 4.58 -12.76 -2.40
C TRP A 80 3.08 -12.52 -2.64
N ILE A 81 2.32 -13.62 -2.64
CA ILE A 81 0.88 -13.57 -2.38
C ILE A 81 0.74 -13.85 -0.89
N ASP A 82 0.31 -12.85 -0.14
CA ASP A 82 -0.04 -13.05 1.26
C ASP A 82 -1.56 -13.07 1.37
N ASN A 83 -2.03 -13.94 2.25
CA ASN A 83 -3.43 -14.09 2.58
C ASN A 83 -3.66 -13.69 4.06
N ALA A 84 -2.82 -12.77 4.53
CA ALA A 84 -2.86 -12.20 5.86
C ALA A 84 -4.11 -11.36 6.03
N VAL A 85 -5.08 -11.90 6.76
CA VAL A 85 -6.05 -11.06 7.46
C VAL A 85 -5.53 -10.87 8.87
N TYR A 86 -5.43 -9.63 9.32
CA TYR A 86 -5.01 -9.33 10.68
C TYR A 86 -6.25 -9.16 11.55
N GLU A 87 -6.43 -10.03 12.53
CA GLU A 87 -7.56 -9.96 13.46
C GLU A 87 -7.15 -9.41 14.82
N ILE A 88 -8.02 -8.59 15.39
CA ILE A 88 -7.93 -8.15 16.79
C ILE A 88 -8.60 -9.22 17.66
N ARG A 89 -7.83 -9.89 18.52
CA ARG A 89 -8.37 -10.78 19.55
C ARG A 89 -8.51 -10.04 20.87
N LYS A 90 -9.72 -9.97 21.42
CA LYS A 90 -9.97 -9.38 22.74
C LYS A 90 -9.24 -10.21 23.80
N GLY A 91 -8.40 -9.57 24.61
CA GLY A 91 -7.61 -10.23 25.64
C GLY A 91 -6.35 -10.93 25.12
N ASP A 92 -5.86 -10.58 23.92
CA ASP A 92 -4.58 -11.08 23.45
C ASP A 92 -3.44 -10.66 24.39
N PRO A 93 -2.67 -11.61 24.96
CA PRO A 93 -1.65 -11.31 25.96
C PRO A 93 -0.44 -10.56 25.40
N ALA A 94 -0.23 -10.57 24.08
CA ALA A 94 0.81 -9.79 23.41
C ALA A 94 0.29 -8.44 22.91
N GLY A 95 -1.04 -8.22 22.90
CA GLY A 95 -1.65 -6.98 22.42
C GLY A 95 -1.40 -6.72 20.93
N VAL A 96 -1.12 -7.77 20.15
CA VAL A 96 -0.81 -7.66 18.71
C VAL A 96 -1.97 -8.15 17.85
N TYR A 97 -2.02 -7.61 16.64
CA TYR A 97 -2.87 -8.16 15.58
C TYR A 97 -2.33 -9.55 15.19
N ARG A 98 -3.19 -10.56 15.20
CA ARG A 98 -2.80 -11.92 14.81
C ARG A 98 -3.09 -12.16 13.35
N HIS A 99 -2.19 -12.88 12.68
CA HIS A 99 -2.44 -13.42 11.35
C HIS A 99 -3.54 -14.48 11.47
N ALA A 100 -4.69 -14.17 10.90
CA ALA A 100 -5.78 -15.09 10.63
C ALA A 100 -5.76 -15.40 9.14
N THR A 101 -5.30 -16.60 8.79
CA THR A 101 -5.32 -17.05 7.41
C THR A 101 -6.78 -17.24 6.99
N GLN A 102 -7.35 -16.32 6.22
CA GLN A 102 -8.60 -16.61 5.51
C GLN A 102 -8.23 -17.44 4.29
N GLU A 103 -8.15 -18.77 4.37
CA GLU A 103 -7.91 -19.60 3.16
C GLU A 103 -8.86 -19.19 2.03
N ASN A 104 -8.34 -18.41 1.07
CA ASN A 104 -9.13 -17.97 -0.04
C ASN A 104 -9.09 -19.15 -1.01
N ARG A 105 -10.15 -19.97 -1.01
CA ARG A 105 -10.20 -21.25 -1.75
C ARG A 105 -10.20 -21.11 -3.27
N LYS A 106 -9.98 -19.90 -3.81
CA LYS A 106 -9.80 -19.64 -5.23
C LYS A 106 -8.31 -19.61 -5.54
N LYS A 107 -7.93 -20.16 -6.70
CA LYS A 107 -6.55 -20.09 -7.21
C LYS A 107 -6.12 -18.62 -7.29
N ALA A 108 -5.09 -18.26 -6.54
CA ALA A 108 -4.38 -17.00 -6.66
C ALA A 108 -3.01 -17.28 -7.24
N PHE A 109 -2.63 -16.51 -8.25
CA PHE A 109 -1.33 -16.57 -8.89
C PHE A 109 -0.84 -15.15 -9.10
N LEU A 110 0.48 -14.99 -9.13
CA LEU A 110 1.13 -13.73 -9.38
C LEU A 110 2.09 -13.96 -10.54
N GLU A 111 1.83 -13.27 -11.64
CA GLU A 111 2.65 -13.35 -12.82
C GLU A 111 3.71 -12.25 -12.73
N LEU A 112 4.96 -12.64 -12.94
CA LEU A 112 6.12 -11.78 -12.78
C LEU A 112 7.04 -12.00 -13.97
N ASP A 113 7.26 -10.96 -14.75
CA ASP A 113 8.19 -11.00 -15.87
C ASP A 113 9.65 -10.94 -15.37
N TYR A 114 9.99 -9.92 -14.57
CA TYR A 114 11.31 -9.81 -13.94
C TYR A 114 11.30 -9.01 -12.64
N ILE A 115 12.38 -9.16 -11.86
CA ILE A 115 12.76 -8.28 -10.76
C ILE A 115 14.17 -7.77 -11.03
N LYS A 116 14.38 -6.47 -10.80
CA LYS A 116 15.69 -5.82 -10.93
C LYS A 116 15.98 -5.01 -9.67
N ALA A 117 17.12 -5.26 -9.02
CA ALA A 117 17.59 -4.51 -7.86
C ALA A 117 19.05 -4.07 -8.10
N HIS A 118 19.38 -2.81 -7.78
CA HIS A 118 20.71 -2.21 -7.89
C HIS A 118 21.08 -1.51 -6.59
#